data_AF-A0AAJ0EAT2-F1
#
_entry.id   AF-A0AAJ0EAT2-F1
#
_cell.length_a   1.000
_cell.length_b   1.000
_cell.length_c   1.000
_cell.angle_alpha   90.00
_cell.angle_beta   90.00
_cell.angle_gamma   90.00
#
_symmetry.space_group_name_H-M   'P 1'
#
loop_
_entity.id
_entity.type
_entity.pdbx_description
1 polymer ?
#
loop_
_entity_poly.entity_id
_entity_poly.type
_entity_poly.pdbx_seq_one_letter_code
_entity_poly.pdbx_strand_id
1 'polypeptide(L)'
;MRQIRSLASTTQELGHECERHTQQRCSNFQWRDFRDAQYSPGRNTVILLVDMRDAVGCAVYIHNESDGFVDMVGIENKGHVVLVPWEQGLKIVCYGQCTIAEITALEASST
;
A
#
# COMPACT_ATOMS: atom_id res chain seq x y z
N MET A 1 -0.56 -11.31 -5.12
CA MET A 1 0.47 -10.33 -5.57
C MET A 1 1.70 -10.52 -4.69
N ARG A 2 2.87 -9.94 -5.00
CA ARG A 2 4.06 -10.09 -4.13
C ARG A 2 4.11 -8.97 -3.09
N GLN A 3 3.73 -9.29 -1.86
CA GLN A 3 3.88 -8.39 -0.71
C GLN A 3 5.34 -8.35 -0.24
N ILE A 4 5.80 -7.17 0.18
CA ILE A 4 7.17 -6.95 0.66
C ILE A 4 7.10 -6.37 2.07
N ARG A 5 7.71 -7.09 3.03
CA ARG A 5 7.90 -6.56 4.39
C ARG A 5 9.10 -5.64 4.40
N SER A 6 8.84 -4.39 4.76
CA SER A 6 9.88 -3.39 4.90
C SER A 6 10.53 -3.45 6.28
N LEU A 7 11.83 -3.13 6.31
CA LEU A 7 12.52 -2.76 7.55
C LEU A 7 12.66 -1.24 7.67
N ALA A 8 12.28 -0.48 6.64
CA ALA A 8 12.26 0.97 6.66
C ALA A 8 11.25 1.47 7.69
N SER A 9 11.61 2.55 8.37
CA SER A 9 10.80 3.15 9.43
C SER A 9 10.38 4.58 9.12
N THR A 10 11.08 5.23 8.19
CA THR A 10 10.85 6.62 7.80
C THR A 10 10.21 6.74 6.42
N THR A 11 9.54 7.87 6.18
CA THR A 11 8.95 8.20 4.86
C THR A 11 9.99 8.17 3.74
N GLN A 12 11.20 8.66 3.99
CA GLN A 12 12.27 8.72 2.99
C GLN A 12 12.76 7.32 2.63
N GLU A 13 13.00 6.46 3.62
CA GLU A 13 13.44 5.07 3.38
C GLU A 13 12.37 4.27 2.63
N LEU A 14 11.09 4.43 2.99
CA LEU A 14 9.97 3.80 2.28
C LEU A 14 9.83 4.30 0.84
N GLY A 15 10.09 5.59 0.61
CA GLY A 15 10.20 6.18 -0.72
C GLY A 15 11.30 5.50 -1.55
N HIS A 16 12.50 5.35 -1.00
CA HIS A 16 13.60 4.66 -1.68
C HIS A 16 13.33 3.17 -1.93
N GLU A 17 12.64 2.48 -1.03
CA GLU A 17 12.21 1.11 -1.28
C GLU A 17 11.21 1.03 -2.44
N CYS A 18 10.25 1.97 -2.51
CA CYS A 18 9.36 2.08 -3.66
C CYS A 18 10.15 2.24 -4.97
N GLU A 19 11.11 3.16 -5.02
CA GLU A 19 11.91 3.40 -6.23
C GLU A 19 12.70 2.15 -6.63
N ARG A 20 13.29 1.45 -5.65
CA ARG A 20 14.02 0.21 -5.86
C ARG A 20 13.13 -0.91 -6.42
N HIS A 21 11.89 -1.02 -5.94
CA HIS A 21 10.97 -2.09 -6.34
C HIS A 21 10.23 -1.82 -7.65
N THR A 22 9.97 -0.54 -7.95
CA THR A 22 9.22 -0.12 -9.14
C THR A 22 10.11 0.30 -10.30
N GLN A 23 11.40 0.60 -10.03
CA GLN A 23 12.35 1.19 -10.99
C GLN A 23 11.85 2.55 -11.54
N GLN A 24 11.10 3.29 -10.73
CA GLN A 24 10.53 4.59 -11.06
C GLN A 24 10.76 5.57 -9.92
N ARG A 25 10.67 6.88 -10.20
CA ARG A 25 10.66 7.89 -9.12
C ARG A 25 9.32 7.85 -8.40
N CYS A 26 9.36 7.81 -7.08
CA CYS A 26 8.18 7.68 -6.25
C CYS A 26 7.81 9.02 -5.61
N SER A 27 6.50 9.31 -5.53
CA SER A 27 6.00 10.51 -4.87
C SER A 27 6.19 10.42 -3.35
N ASN A 28 6.10 11.57 -2.68
CA ASN A 28 5.78 11.58 -1.26
C ASN A 28 4.39 10.97 -1.04
N PHE A 29 4.14 10.53 0.18
CA PHE A 29 2.87 9.95 0.58
C PHE A 29 2.40 10.50 1.92
N GLN A 30 1.12 10.30 2.21
CA GLN A 30 0.51 10.62 3.49
C GLN A 30 -0.26 9.40 3.98
N TRP A 31 -0.03 9.06 5.25
CA TRP A 31 -0.81 8.05 5.95
C TRP A 31 -2.25 8.52 6.13
N ARG A 32 -3.19 7.60 5.91
CA ARG A 32 -4.61 7.80 6.14
C ARG A 32 -5.13 6.61 6.93
N ASP A 33 -5.96 6.91 7.91
CA ASP A 33 -6.61 5.89 8.72
C ASP A 33 -7.96 5.53 8.11
N PHE A 34 -8.21 4.23 8.03
CA PHE A 34 -9.45 3.64 7.57
C PHE A 34 -10.03 2.80 8.70
N ARG A 35 -11.36 2.81 8.83
CA ARG A 35 -12.09 1.95 9.76
C ARG A 35 -13.27 1.30 9.07
N ASP A 36 -13.21 -0.03 8.92
CA ASP A 36 -14.29 -0.83 8.33
C ASP A 36 -14.82 -0.25 6.99
N ALA A 37 -13.88 0.09 6.09
CA ALA A 37 -14.16 0.90 4.91
C ALA A 37 -13.56 0.31 3.63
N GLN A 38 -14.27 0.51 2.52
CA GLN A 38 -13.76 0.23 1.17
C GLN A 38 -13.06 1.48 0.61
N TYR A 39 -11.95 1.27 -0.09
CA TYR A 39 -11.20 2.32 -0.76
C TYR A 39 -10.67 1.85 -2.11
N SER A 40 -10.70 2.73 -3.11
CA SER A 40 -10.10 2.50 -4.42
C SER A 40 -8.90 3.43 -4.58
N PRO A 41 -7.67 2.90 -4.57
CA PRO A 41 -6.49 3.70 -4.81
C PRO A 41 -6.54 4.45 -6.16
N GLY A 42 -5.82 5.57 -6.21
CA GLY A 42 -5.73 6.43 -7.38
C GLY A 42 -5.15 5.71 -8.60
N ARG A 43 -5.47 6.21 -9.80
CA ARG A 43 -5.05 5.60 -11.08
C ARG A 43 -3.55 5.49 -11.27
N ASN A 44 -2.77 6.35 -10.60
CA ASN A 44 -1.31 6.42 -10.71
C ASN A 44 -0.59 5.75 -9.53
N THR A 45 -1.33 5.06 -8.65
CA THR A 45 -0.76 4.37 -7.51
C THR A 45 0.03 3.16 -7.99
N VAL A 46 1.30 3.09 -7.58
CA VAL A 46 2.23 2.00 -7.92
C VAL A 46 2.56 1.12 -6.72
N ILE A 47 2.46 1.68 -5.51
CA ILE A 47 2.63 0.95 -4.26
C ILE A 47 1.55 1.41 -3.29
N LEU A 48 0.87 0.45 -2.68
CA LEU A 48 0.08 0.65 -1.47
C LEU A 48 0.96 0.30 -0.26
N LEU A 49 1.10 1.23 0.67
CA LEU A 49 1.73 0.99 1.96
C LEU A 49 0.66 0.63 2.99
N VAL A 50 0.84 -0.47 3.71
CA VAL A 50 0.00 -0.84 4.85
C VAL A 50 0.86 -0.84 6.10
N ASP A 51 0.57 0.04 7.05
CA ASP A 51 1.31 0.12 8.30
C ASP A 51 0.81 -0.94 9.28
N MET A 52 1.62 -1.98 9.48
CA MET A 52 1.34 -3.09 10.39
C MET A 52 2.22 -3.04 11.63
N ARG A 53 3.03 -2.00 11.84
CA ARG A 53 4.00 -1.93 12.95
C ARG A 53 3.32 -2.15 14.31
N ASP A 54 2.26 -1.40 14.54
CA ASP A 54 1.49 -1.42 15.79
C ASP A 54 0.06 -1.95 15.63
N ALA A 55 -0.21 -2.71 14.55
CA ALA A 55 -1.55 -3.20 14.28
C ALA A 55 -2.08 -4.12 15.40
N VAL A 56 -3.35 -3.94 15.77
CA VAL A 56 -4.06 -4.75 16.79
C VAL A 56 -5.33 -5.43 16.22
N GLY A 57 -5.79 -5.01 15.03
CA GLY A 57 -6.97 -5.58 14.39
C GLY A 57 -7.15 -5.09 12.96
N CYS A 58 -6.05 -4.95 12.22
CA CYS A 58 -6.03 -4.50 10.83
C CYS A 58 -6.02 -5.73 9.91
N ALA A 59 -6.94 -5.78 8.95
CA ALA A 59 -6.86 -6.67 7.80
C ALA A 59 -7.29 -5.92 6.54
N VAL A 60 -6.39 -5.81 5.56
CA VAL A 60 -6.64 -5.17 4.28
C VAL A 60 -6.83 -6.24 3.22
N TYR A 61 -8.07 -6.45 2.80
CA TYR A 61 -8.40 -7.37 1.71
C TYR A 61 -8.33 -6.64 0.39
N ILE A 62 -7.79 -7.29 -0.63
CA ILE A 62 -7.65 -6.73 -1.97
C ILE A 62 -8.55 -7.51 -2.91
N HIS A 63 -9.39 -6.78 -3.64
CA HIS A 63 -10.36 -7.31 -4.58
C HIS A 63 -10.16 -6.71 -5.97
N ASN A 64 -10.58 -7.44 -7.00
CA ASN A 64 -10.70 -6.90 -8.35
C ASN A 64 -12.03 -6.13 -8.54
N GLU A 65 -12.24 -5.57 -9.73
CA GLU A 65 -13.45 -4.78 -10.06
C GLU A 65 -14.76 -5.59 -9.91
N SER A 66 -14.70 -6.92 -10.09
CA SER A 66 -15.84 -7.84 -9.95
C SER A 66 -16.00 -8.39 -8.52
N ASP A 67 -15.41 -7.73 -7.51
CA ASP A 67 -15.43 -8.15 -6.10
C ASP A 67 -14.74 -9.50 -5.80
N GLY A 68 -14.04 -10.08 -6.78
CA GLY A 68 -13.24 -11.29 -6.58
C GLY A 68 -12.06 -11.02 -5.66
N PHE A 69 -11.87 -11.87 -4.65
CA PHE A 69 -10.71 -11.83 -3.76
C PHE A 69 -9.41 -12.07 -4.55
N VAL A 70 -8.40 -11.24 -4.30
CA VAL A 70 -7.08 -11.33 -4.94
C VAL A 70 -5.99 -11.66 -3.93
N ASP A 71 -5.96 -10.94 -2.80
CA ASP A 71 -4.91 -11.05 -1.78
C ASP A 71 -5.33 -10.37 -0.46
N MET A 72 -4.52 -10.47 0.58
CA MET A 72 -4.74 -9.83 1.87
C MET A 72 -3.42 -9.43 2.55
N VAL A 73 -3.38 -8.24 3.16
CA VAL A 73 -2.41 -7.91 4.20
C VAL A 73 -3.06 -8.07 5.58
N GLY A 74 -2.63 -9.09 6.33
CA GLY A 74 -3.16 -9.39 7.66
C GLY A 74 -2.15 -9.20 8.79
N ILE A 75 -2.59 -9.52 10.00
CA ILE A 75 -1.84 -9.33 11.25
C ILE A 75 -0.54 -10.13 11.32
N GLU A 76 -0.36 -11.14 10.47
CA GLU A 76 0.89 -11.89 10.32
C GLU A 76 2.07 -11.04 9.84
N ASN A 77 1.81 -9.82 9.36
CA ASN A 77 2.82 -8.82 9.00
C ASN A 77 3.12 -7.82 10.12
N LYS A 78 2.61 -8.05 11.33
CA LYS A 78 2.83 -7.15 12.48
C LYS A 78 4.31 -6.87 12.70
N GLY A 79 4.64 -5.61 13.01
CA GLY A 79 6.01 -5.14 13.21
C GLY A 79 6.68 -4.57 11.95
N HIS A 80 5.98 -4.56 10.81
CA HIS A 80 6.50 -4.07 9.54
C HIS A 80 5.56 -3.08 8.87
N VAL A 81 6.09 -2.26 7.96
CA VAL A 81 5.29 -1.66 6.88
C VAL A 81 5.30 -2.63 5.71
N VAL A 82 4.13 -2.90 5.13
CA VAL A 82 4.01 -3.79 3.97
C VAL A 82 3.86 -2.94 2.71
N LEU A 83 4.76 -3.14 1.75
CA LEU A 83 4.66 -2.58 0.41
C LEU A 83 3.91 -3.60 -0.46
N VAL A 84 2.81 -3.17 -1.05
CA VAL A 84 2.02 -3.94 -2.01
C VAL A 84 2.15 -3.27 -3.37
N PRO A 85 2.89 -3.85 -4.33
CA PRO A 85 2.85 -3.43 -5.73
C PRO A 85 1.40 -3.39 -6.22
N TRP A 86 1.00 -2.25 -6.74
CA TRP A 86 -0.40 -1.96 -7.02
C TRP A 86 -0.68 -2.03 -8.52
N GLU A 87 -1.81 -2.65 -8.86
CA GLU A 87 -2.33 -2.73 -10.23
C GLU A 87 -3.64 -1.92 -10.32
N GLN A 88 -3.81 -1.20 -11.42
CA GLN A 88 -5.04 -0.44 -11.66
C GLN A 88 -6.26 -1.38 -11.76
N GLY A 89 -7.42 -0.93 -11.27
CA GLY A 89 -8.66 -1.71 -11.25
C GLY A 89 -8.83 -2.56 -9.99
N LEU A 90 -7.84 -2.57 -9.09
CA LEU A 90 -8.00 -3.17 -7.77
C LEU A 90 -8.66 -2.20 -6.78
N LYS A 91 -9.31 -2.77 -5.78
CA LYS A 91 -9.88 -2.06 -4.62
C LYS A 91 -9.49 -2.76 -3.34
N ILE A 92 -9.47 -2.01 -2.23
CA ILE A 92 -9.25 -2.56 -0.90
C ILE A 92 -10.51 -2.49 -0.05
N VAL A 93 -10.64 -3.45 0.87
CA VAL A 93 -11.58 -3.40 1.98
C VAL A 93 -10.76 -3.56 3.26
N CYS A 94 -10.76 -2.52 4.09
CA CYS A 94 -10.18 -2.56 5.42
C CYS A 94 -11.21 -3.09 6.41
N TYR A 95 -10.82 -4.07 7.23
CA TYR A 95 -11.54 -4.50 8.42
C TYR A 95 -10.76 -4.11 9.67
N GLY A 96 -11.46 -3.56 10.65
CA GLY A 96 -10.89 -2.92 11.83
C GLY A 96 -10.21 -1.60 11.49
N GLN A 97 -9.14 -1.25 12.21
CA GLN A 97 -8.42 0.02 12.03
C GLN A 97 -7.14 -0.21 11.23
N CYS A 98 -7.09 0.30 10.00
CA CYS A 98 -5.96 0.19 9.10
C CYS A 98 -5.36 1.56 8.79
N THR A 99 -4.04 1.70 8.88
CA THR A 99 -3.32 2.90 8.43
C THR A 99 -2.64 2.59 7.11
N ILE A 100 -3.03 3.31 6.06
CA ILE A 100 -2.64 3.01 4.68
C ILE A 100 -2.15 4.28 4.01
N ALA A 101 -1.15 4.17 3.14
CA ALA A 101 -0.72 5.25 2.27
C ALA A 101 -0.58 4.77 0.82
N GLU A 102 -0.64 5.72 -0.10
CA GLU A 102 -0.42 5.47 -1.52
C GLU A 102 0.83 6.18 -1.97
N ILE A 103 1.65 5.48 -2.74
CA ILE A 103 2.75 6.07 -3.47
C ILE A 103 2.41 6.01 -4.96
N THR A 104 2.55 7.15 -5.62
CA THR A 104 2.35 7.28 -7.06
C THR A 104 3.69 7.39 -7.78
N ALA A 105 3.74 6.94 -9.03
CA ALA A 105 4.88 7.25 -9.88
C ALA A 105 4.88 8.74 -10.22
N LEU A 106 6.02 9.40 -10.02
CA LEU A 106 6.25 10.71 -10.61
C LEU A 106 6.63 10.46 -12.07
N GLU A 107 5.80 10.90 -13.01
CA GLU A 107 6.19 10.83 -14.42
C GLU A 107 7.53 11.54 -14.61
N ALA A 108 8.43 10.91 -15.37
CA ALA A 108 9.57 11.63 -15.91
C ALA A 108 8.98 12.70 -16.82
N SER A 109 8.98 13.95 -16.36
CA SER A 109 8.67 15.09 -17.22
C SER A 109 9.56 14.97 -18.45
N SER A 110 8.97 14.53 -19.56
CA SER A 110 9.64 14.44 -20.85
C SER A 110 10.05 15.85 -21.20
N THR A 111 11.34 16.14 -21.05
CA THR A 111 11.95 17.42 -21.42
C THR A 111 12.69 17.23 -22.72
#